data_AF-A0A740QT77-F1
#
_entry.id   AF-A0A740QT77-F1
#
_cell.length_a   1.000
_cell.length_b   1.000
_cell.length_c   1.000
_cell.angle_alpha   90.00
_cell.angle_beta   90.00
_cell.angle_gamma   90.00
#
_symmetry.space_group_name_H-M   'P 1'
#
loop_
_entity.id
_entity.type
_entity.pdbx_description
1 polymer ?
#
loop_
_entity_poly.entity_id
_entity_poly.type
_entity_poly.pdbx_seq_one_letter_code
_entity_poly.pdbx_strand_id
1 'polypeptide(L)'
;MRQQQDEPGRFSICSRQAAVVLTSLPENCAQFFCENLRNSGCRLTNIPLARSDSGQETLHLVVQKKLWTYSTLNLQNICFSLSHESENNSDTFRKKPVALIKSLRIPNLEKYVYENISSFIRDVFIHSEENDLIPDFLNSTFVDWDDAKYMTESMSFVLEDVSVILNKENTETTEISYDQNLYSLLAHHNHITPCWNNVISLLSEDASIAGDTFCEWLNINYSLLPNDSLPLTDVQFSQLLIKAVTSPHISKEALIAITMAFRITLINVPENLPLNNAAVLIKQKWLAPTSTVFEQLYQALYEEGDKLTSLLYALICARPVLLSDNYELVLFSDDQFDLGITRLILNGDKIADEVCISILNWLWEKDEALLSEAPLLSQQALIRFSTKITDDRQKQALLMQCLKNDGGSHKFIRQVLMTFGHQDYAAFLTERNYRSIPRSDAMWQLAVQLGNSGFIRPPKLTHADTRIRIEPFFNAENEYD
;
A
#
# COMPACT_ATOMS: atom_id res chain seq x y z
N MET A 1 66.10 -72.69 14.14
CA MET A 1 65.86 -72.12 15.49
C MET A 1 66.13 -70.62 15.39
N ARG A 2 65.25 -69.66 15.65
CA ARG A 2 63.90 -69.60 16.22
C ARG A 2 63.04 -68.68 15.33
N GLN A 3 61.74 -68.94 15.31
CA GLN A 3 60.70 -68.13 14.70
C GLN A 3 60.65 -66.72 15.34
N GLN A 4 60.47 -65.70 14.50
CA GLN A 4 59.79 -64.46 14.88
C GLN A 4 58.54 -64.38 14.00
N GLN A 5 57.38 -64.37 14.65
CA GLN A 5 56.06 -64.31 14.03
C GLN A 5 55.87 -62.93 13.40
N ASP A 6 55.49 -62.92 12.12
CA ASP A 6 54.91 -61.76 11.45
C ASP A 6 53.54 -61.46 12.09
N GLU A 7 53.39 -60.26 12.66
CA GLU A 7 52.07 -59.68 12.94
C GLU A 7 51.44 -59.24 11.60
N PRO A 8 50.22 -59.68 11.27
CA PRO A 8 49.53 -59.18 10.10
C PRO A 8 48.84 -57.85 10.43
N GLY A 9 49.10 -56.82 9.64
CA GLY A 9 48.15 -55.70 9.49
C GLY A 9 48.53 -54.37 10.12
N ARG A 10 49.65 -53.76 9.72
CA ARG A 10 49.77 -52.30 9.70
C ARG A 10 50.13 -51.83 8.31
N PHE A 11 49.12 -51.66 7.47
CA PHE A 11 49.27 -50.87 6.25
C PHE A 11 49.08 -49.39 6.61
N SER A 12 50.15 -48.59 6.51
CA SER A 12 50.05 -47.14 6.45
C SER A 12 49.49 -46.79 5.07
N ILE A 13 48.16 -46.76 4.95
CA ILE A 13 47.49 -46.44 3.70
C ILE A 13 47.27 -44.93 3.65
N CYS A 14 47.97 -44.25 2.73
CA CYS A 14 47.68 -42.85 2.42
C CYS A 14 46.25 -42.74 1.85
N SER A 15 45.51 -41.67 2.17
CA SER A 15 44.08 -41.49 1.83
C SER A 15 43.74 -41.74 0.34
N ARG A 16 44.68 -41.46 -0.58
CA ARG A 16 44.54 -41.75 -2.02
C ARG A 16 44.65 -43.24 -2.37
N GLN A 17 45.49 -44.01 -1.68
CA GLN A 17 45.62 -45.45 -1.88
C GLN A 17 44.43 -46.21 -1.29
N ALA A 18 43.83 -45.70 -0.20
CA ALA A 18 42.66 -46.30 0.43
C ALA A 18 41.42 -46.30 -0.46
N ALA A 19 41.27 -45.29 -1.32
CA ALA A 19 40.18 -45.19 -2.29
C ALA A 19 40.21 -46.33 -3.33
N VAL A 20 41.39 -46.69 -3.85
CA VAL A 20 41.56 -47.77 -4.83
C VAL A 20 41.24 -49.14 -4.21
N VAL A 21 41.60 -49.30 -2.92
CA VAL A 21 41.35 -50.53 -2.17
C VAL A 21 39.85 -50.76 -1.93
N LEU A 22 39.05 -49.71 -1.75
CA LEU A 22 37.62 -49.82 -1.44
C LEU A 22 36.81 -50.67 -2.45
N THR A 23 37.19 -50.65 -3.73
CA THR A 23 36.49 -51.41 -4.79
C THR A 23 37.05 -52.80 -5.05
N SER A 24 38.16 -53.17 -4.42
CA SER A 24 38.91 -54.40 -4.63
C SER A 24 39.08 -55.25 -3.36
N LEU A 25 38.37 -54.89 -2.28
CA LEU A 25 38.43 -55.63 -1.02
C LEU A 25 37.72 -57.00 -1.13
N PRO A 26 38.35 -58.07 -0.61
CA PRO A 26 37.68 -59.36 -0.44
C PRO A 26 36.50 -59.25 0.52
N GLU A 27 35.53 -60.15 0.35
CA GLU A 27 34.40 -60.30 1.26
C GLU A 27 34.89 -60.50 2.71
N ASN A 28 34.22 -59.88 3.68
CA ASN A 28 34.53 -59.88 5.13
C ASN A 28 35.72 -59.00 5.59
N CYS A 29 36.36 -58.22 4.71
CA CYS A 29 37.44 -57.31 5.12
C CYS A 29 36.98 -55.88 5.48
N ALA A 30 35.71 -55.55 5.26
CA ALA A 30 35.17 -54.20 5.40
C ALA A 30 35.34 -53.59 6.80
N GLN A 31 35.14 -54.41 7.84
CA GLN A 31 35.26 -53.95 9.23
C GLN A 31 36.71 -53.60 9.61
N PHE A 32 37.67 -54.47 9.25
CA PHE A 32 39.10 -54.23 9.49
C PHE A 32 39.59 -53.00 8.73
N PHE A 33 39.13 -52.79 7.50
CA PHE A 33 39.44 -51.60 6.72
C PHE A 33 38.96 -50.32 7.43
N CYS A 34 37.70 -50.29 7.87
CA CYS A 34 37.16 -49.14 8.59
C CYS A 34 37.86 -48.89 9.94
N GLU A 35 38.23 -49.95 10.67
CA GLU A 35 38.97 -49.83 11.92
C GLU A 35 40.38 -49.29 11.69
N ASN A 36 41.06 -49.72 10.64
CA ASN A 36 42.37 -49.19 10.26
C ASN A 36 42.29 -47.70 9.92
N LEU A 37 41.31 -47.28 9.10
CA LEU A 37 41.09 -45.86 8.79
C LEU A 37 40.85 -45.02 10.06
N ARG A 38 40.00 -45.53 10.97
CA ARG A 38 39.71 -44.86 12.23
C ARG A 38 40.95 -44.75 13.12
N ASN A 39 41.69 -45.84 13.29
CA ASN A 39 42.88 -45.91 14.14
C ASN A 39 44.02 -45.05 13.59
N SER A 40 44.10 -44.88 12.27
CA SER A 40 45.07 -43.99 11.63
C SER A 40 44.61 -42.54 11.55
N GLY A 41 43.42 -42.20 12.06
CA GLY A 41 42.84 -40.86 11.98
C GLY A 41 42.60 -40.39 10.54
N CYS A 42 42.51 -41.31 9.58
CA CYS A 42 42.38 -41.00 8.16
C CYS A 42 40.91 -40.99 7.73
N ARG A 43 40.58 -40.08 6.81
CA ARG A 43 39.30 -40.06 6.09
C ARG A 43 39.56 -40.23 4.60
N LEU A 44 38.65 -40.92 3.92
CA LEU A 44 38.67 -41.03 2.46
C LEU A 44 38.34 -39.68 1.83
N THR A 45 39.31 -39.11 1.12
CA THR A 45 39.14 -37.83 0.41
C THR A 45 38.53 -38.01 -0.97
N ASN A 46 38.59 -39.22 -1.54
CA ASN A 46 38.00 -39.59 -2.81
C ASN A 46 37.25 -40.92 -2.67
N ILE A 47 35.96 -40.91 -2.98
CA ILE A 47 35.11 -42.11 -3.00
C ILE A 47 34.90 -42.53 -4.45
N PRO A 48 35.41 -43.69 -4.90
CA PRO A 48 35.11 -44.20 -6.24
C PRO A 48 33.68 -44.76 -6.31
N LEU A 49 33.17 -44.95 -7.53
CA LEU A 49 31.89 -45.59 -7.76
C LEU A 49 31.99 -47.10 -7.47
N ALA A 50 31.38 -47.58 -6.39
CA ALA A 50 31.38 -48.97 -6.00
C ALA A 50 30.20 -49.72 -6.65
N ARG A 51 30.51 -50.68 -7.52
CA ARG A 51 29.51 -51.49 -8.26
C ARG A 51 29.43 -52.95 -7.83
N SER A 52 30.38 -53.42 -7.04
CA SER A 52 30.40 -54.79 -6.51
C SER A 52 29.73 -54.83 -5.13
N ASP A 53 29.07 -55.94 -4.80
CA ASP A 53 28.38 -56.13 -3.51
C ASP A 53 29.33 -55.90 -2.31
N SER A 54 30.54 -56.47 -2.36
CA SER A 54 31.59 -56.25 -1.34
C SER A 54 32.02 -54.77 -1.23
N GLY A 55 32.09 -54.06 -2.37
CA GLY A 55 32.42 -52.64 -2.41
C GLY A 55 31.32 -51.77 -1.83
N GLN A 56 30.05 -52.09 -2.11
CA GLN A 56 28.88 -51.41 -1.56
C GLN A 56 28.76 -51.65 -0.05
N GLU A 57 28.98 -52.87 0.43
CA GLU A 57 28.99 -53.21 1.86
C GLU A 57 30.09 -52.43 2.60
N THR A 58 31.29 -52.37 2.04
CA THR A 58 32.39 -51.60 2.61
C THR A 58 32.08 -50.11 2.63
N LEU A 59 31.56 -49.56 1.52
CA LEU A 59 31.20 -48.17 1.43
C LEU A 59 30.11 -47.80 2.43
N HIS A 60 29.09 -48.64 2.60
CA HIS A 60 28.06 -48.46 3.61
C HIS A 60 28.67 -48.32 5.01
N LEU A 61 29.62 -49.20 5.39
CA LEU A 61 30.31 -49.12 6.67
C LEU A 61 31.18 -47.86 6.83
N VAL A 62 31.88 -47.43 5.75
CA VAL A 62 32.67 -46.19 5.73
C VAL A 62 31.77 -44.97 5.99
N VAL A 63 30.65 -44.89 5.28
CA VAL A 63 29.68 -43.81 5.40
C VAL A 63 29.05 -43.82 6.79
N GLN A 64 28.61 -45.00 7.26
CA GLN A 64 28.02 -45.18 8.58
C GLN A 64 29.00 -44.81 9.70
N LYS A 65 30.30 -44.99 9.52
CA LYS A 65 31.34 -44.60 10.50
C LYS A 65 31.89 -43.18 10.28
N LYS A 66 31.36 -42.40 9.34
CA LYS A 66 31.83 -41.05 8.97
C LYS A 66 33.32 -40.97 8.62
N LEU A 67 33.85 -42.00 7.95
CA LEU A 67 35.28 -42.13 7.61
C LEU A 67 35.63 -41.53 6.23
N TRP A 68 34.91 -40.50 5.81
CA TRP A 68 35.05 -39.85 4.50
C TRP A 68 34.98 -38.33 4.62
N THR A 69 35.52 -37.61 3.65
CA THR A 69 35.49 -36.14 3.60
C THR A 69 34.35 -35.67 2.71
N TYR A 70 33.56 -34.73 3.21
CA TYR A 70 32.46 -34.14 2.44
C TYR A 70 32.98 -33.45 1.17
N SER A 71 32.37 -33.78 0.04
CA SER A 71 32.45 -33.06 -1.23
C SER A 71 31.28 -33.48 -2.10
N THR A 72 30.85 -32.62 -3.04
CA THR A 72 29.76 -32.94 -3.97
C THR A 72 30.02 -34.23 -4.73
N LEU A 73 31.24 -34.44 -5.21
CA LEU A 73 31.62 -35.66 -5.92
C LEU A 73 31.56 -36.91 -5.03
N ASN A 74 32.04 -36.83 -3.78
CA ASN A 74 31.99 -37.96 -2.87
C ASN A 74 30.55 -38.30 -2.50
N LEU A 75 29.71 -37.29 -2.23
CA LEU A 75 28.29 -37.48 -1.91
C LEU A 75 27.53 -38.11 -3.09
N GLN A 76 27.77 -37.63 -4.31
CA GLN A 76 27.23 -38.23 -5.54
C GLN A 76 27.64 -39.70 -5.69
N ASN A 77 28.94 -40.00 -5.55
CA ASN A 77 29.42 -41.37 -5.69
C ASN A 77 28.88 -42.28 -4.59
N ILE A 78 28.72 -41.80 -3.35
CA ILE A 78 28.04 -42.53 -2.27
C ILE A 78 26.60 -42.86 -2.69
N CYS A 79 25.85 -41.86 -3.17
CA CYS A 79 24.45 -42.05 -3.54
C CYS A 79 24.32 -43.04 -4.70
N PHE A 80 25.08 -42.87 -5.79
CA PHE A 80 25.03 -43.78 -6.94
C PHE A 80 25.48 -45.20 -6.61
N SER A 81 26.45 -45.35 -5.71
CA SER A 81 26.96 -46.67 -5.34
C SER A 81 25.99 -47.42 -4.42
N LEU A 82 25.32 -46.72 -3.49
CA LEU A 82 24.50 -47.35 -2.46
C LEU A 82 22.99 -47.38 -2.79
N SER A 83 22.56 -46.70 -3.85
CA SER A 83 21.16 -46.72 -4.23
C SER A 83 20.76 -48.03 -4.90
N HIS A 84 19.59 -48.55 -4.54
CA HIS A 84 19.08 -49.83 -5.04
C HIS A 84 18.47 -49.77 -6.45
N GLU A 85 18.24 -48.57 -7.01
CA GLU A 85 17.63 -48.40 -8.32
C GLU A 85 18.70 -48.23 -9.40
N SER A 86 18.71 -49.13 -10.38
CA SER A 86 19.62 -49.07 -11.54
C SER A 86 19.43 -47.82 -12.42
N GLU A 87 18.38 -47.04 -12.19
CA GLU A 87 18.02 -45.81 -12.91
C GLU A 87 18.46 -44.53 -12.18
N ASN A 88 19.08 -44.62 -11.00
CA ASN A 88 19.62 -43.44 -10.31
C ASN A 88 20.86 -42.92 -11.03
N ASN A 89 20.62 -41.98 -11.94
CA ASN A 89 21.63 -41.29 -12.72
C ASN A 89 21.95 -39.91 -12.09
N SER A 90 22.87 -39.19 -12.74
CA SER A 90 23.24 -37.83 -12.33
C SER A 90 22.06 -36.87 -12.28
N ASP A 91 21.03 -37.07 -13.10
CA ASP A 91 19.85 -36.20 -13.12
C ASP A 91 18.96 -36.44 -11.91
N THR A 92 18.77 -37.69 -11.48
CA THR A 92 17.99 -37.99 -10.27
C THR A 92 18.63 -37.39 -9.02
N PHE A 93 19.95 -37.54 -8.85
CA PHE A 93 20.65 -36.90 -7.72
C PHE A 93 20.58 -35.38 -7.81
N ARG A 94 20.71 -34.79 -9.00
CA ARG A 94 20.61 -33.34 -9.16
C ARG A 94 19.22 -32.83 -8.77
N LYS A 95 18.16 -33.50 -9.21
CA LYS A 95 16.77 -33.07 -8.97
C LYS A 95 16.29 -33.35 -7.56
N LYS A 96 16.68 -34.48 -6.98
CA LYS A 96 16.17 -34.96 -5.67
C LYS A 96 17.28 -35.46 -4.74
N PRO A 97 18.29 -34.62 -4.45
CA PRO A 97 19.44 -35.04 -3.64
C PRO A 97 19.04 -35.47 -2.22
N VAL A 98 18.11 -34.78 -1.57
CA VAL A 98 17.73 -35.05 -0.18
C VAL A 98 16.90 -36.32 -0.08
N ALA A 99 15.90 -36.50 -0.94
CA ALA A 99 15.10 -37.73 -1.00
C ALA A 99 15.99 -38.94 -1.29
N LEU A 100 16.97 -38.81 -2.19
CA LEU A 100 17.91 -39.89 -2.47
C LEU A 100 18.77 -40.23 -1.24
N ILE A 101 19.33 -39.23 -0.54
CA ILE A 101 20.09 -39.46 0.70
C ILE A 101 19.22 -40.17 1.76
N LYS A 102 17.99 -39.72 1.97
CA LYS A 102 17.04 -40.33 2.93
C LYS A 102 16.67 -41.76 2.53
N SER A 103 16.56 -42.05 1.23
CA SER A 103 16.20 -43.38 0.72
C SER A 103 17.25 -44.45 1.05
N LEU A 104 18.52 -44.06 1.21
CA LEU A 104 19.61 -44.97 1.60
C LEU A 104 19.47 -45.47 3.04
N ARG A 105 18.69 -44.78 3.89
CA ARG A 105 18.45 -45.14 5.29
C ARG A 105 19.74 -45.30 6.11
N ILE A 106 20.72 -44.42 5.88
CA ILE A 106 22.00 -44.38 6.59
C ILE A 106 22.03 -43.14 7.50
N PRO A 107 21.67 -43.23 8.79
CA PRO A 107 21.50 -42.05 9.65
C PRO A 107 22.75 -41.17 9.77
N ASN A 108 23.93 -41.79 9.74
CA ASN A 108 25.19 -41.05 9.83
C ASN A 108 25.58 -40.36 8.53
N LEU A 109 25.02 -40.75 7.38
CA LEU A 109 25.15 -40.00 6.13
C LEU A 109 24.40 -38.68 6.25
N GLU A 110 23.11 -38.75 6.58
CA GLU A 110 22.25 -37.58 6.78
C GLU A 110 22.89 -36.61 7.78
N LYS A 111 23.26 -37.11 8.97
CA LYS A 111 23.91 -36.28 9.99
C LYS A 111 25.18 -35.62 9.49
N TYR A 112 25.99 -36.31 8.69
CA TYR A 112 27.24 -35.73 8.18
C TYR A 112 26.99 -34.70 7.08
N VAL A 113 25.93 -34.85 6.28
CA VAL A 113 25.48 -33.82 5.32
C VAL A 113 25.01 -32.57 6.08
N TYR A 114 24.21 -32.72 7.14
CA TYR A 114 23.79 -31.59 7.99
C TYR A 114 24.96 -30.90 8.71
N GLU A 115 26.00 -31.64 9.10
CA GLU A 115 27.24 -31.05 9.65
C GLU A 115 28.04 -30.25 8.59
N ASN A 116 27.73 -30.40 7.30
CA ASN A 116 28.34 -29.67 6.18
C ASN A 116 27.26 -28.95 5.34
N ILE A 117 26.19 -28.47 5.99
CA ILE A 117 24.98 -28.00 5.30
C ILE A 117 25.25 -26.83 4.37
N SER A 118 26.13 -25.90 4.72
CA SER A 118 26.44 -24.72 3.90
C SER A 118 26.98 -25.10 2.52
N SER A 119 27.94 -26.04 2.49
CA SER A 119 28.48 -26.57 1.24
C SER A 119 27.42 -27.39 0.49
N PHE A 120 26.59 -28.16 1.20
CA PHE A 120 25.51 -28.90 0.57
C PHE A 120 24.47 -27.98 -0.08
N ILE A 121 24.09 -26.89 0.59
CA ILE A 121 23.16 -25.91 0.05
C ILE A 121 23.73 -25.32 -1.23
N ARG A 122 24.94 -24.75 -1.15
CA ARG A 122 25.57 -23.99 -2.24
C ARG A 122 25.89 -24.84 -3.46
N ASP A 123 26.34 -26.07 -3.27
CA ASP A 123 26.83 -26.90 -4.37
C ASP A 123 25.79 -27.90 -4.90
N VAL A 124 24.75 -28.22 -4.11
CA VAL A 124 23.83 -29.32 -4.41
C VAL A 124 22.36 -28.87 -4.31
N PHE A 125 21.90 -28.41 -3.15
CA PHE A 125 20.47 -28.21 -2.90
C PHE A 125 19.86 -27.11 -3.77
N ILE A 126 20.59 -26.00 -4.01
CA ILE A 126 20.08 -24.88 -4.82
C ILE A 126 19.73 -25.25 -6.27
N HIS A 127 20.24 -26.40 -6.74
CA HIS A 127 19.99 -26.91 -8.09
C HIS A 127 18.91 -28.00 -8.13
N SER A 128 18.30 -28.32 -6.98
CA SER A 128 17.27 -29.34 -6.83
C SER A 128 15.88 -28.82 -7.21
N GLU A 129 14.94 -29.77 -7.35
CA GLU A 129 13.50 -29.52 -7.56
C GLU A 129 12.69 -29.82 -6.28
N GLU A 130 13.36 -29.94 -5.11
CA GLU A 130 12.75 -30.31 -3.82
C GLU A 130 12.25 -29.09 -3.03
N ASN A 131 11.41 -28.28 -3.69
CA ASN A 131 10.90 -27.01 -3.12
C ASN A 131 10.09 -27.21 -1.83
N ASP A 132 9.47 -28.37 -1.65
CA ASP A 132 8.73 -28.76 -0.46
C ASP A 132 9.59 -28.84 0.80
N LEU A 133 10.91 -29.02 0.64
CA LEU A 133 11.86 -29.09 1.75
C LEU A 133 12.44 -27.73 2.15
N ILE A 134 12.21 -26.67 1.35
CA ILE A 134 12.77 -25.34 1.63
C ILE A 134 12.40 -24.83 3.03
N PRO A 135 11.13 -24.96 3.50
CA PRO A 135 10.79 -24.59 4.87
C PRO A 135 11.62 -25.30 5.95
N ASP A 136 11.86 -26.59 5.79
CA ASP A 136 12.67 -27.38 6.74
C ASP A 136 14.12 -26.88 6.79
N PHE A 137 14.70 -26.52 5.64
CA PHE A 137 16.04 -25.96 5.56
C PHE A 137 16.10 -24.57 6.18
N LEU A 138 15.17 -23.67 5.83
CA LEU A 138 15.13 -22.33 6.39
C LEU A 138 14.92 -22.33 7.91
N ASN A 139 14.16 -23.29 8.45
CA ASN A 139 13.95 -23.47 9.89
C ASN A 139 15.08 -24.19 10.62
N SER A 140 16.01 -24.83 9.90
CA SER A 140 17.09 -25.60 10.50
C SER A 140 18.03 -24.71 11.33
N THR A 141 18.44 -25.21 12.50
CA THR A 141 19.47 -24.56 13.34
C THR A 141 20.88 -24.65 12.75
N PHE A 142 21.09 -25.52 11.75
CA PHE A 142 22.37 -25.65 11.06
C PHE A 142 22.52 -24.63 9.92
N VAL A 143 21.41 -24.06 9.43
CA VAL A 143 21.40 -23.07 8.34
C VAL A 143 21.49 -21.69 8.95
N ASP A 144 22.61 -21.02 8.70
CA ASP A 144 22.82 -19.64 9.12
C ASP A 144 22.12 -18.64 8.20
N TRP A 145 22.30 -17.35 8.49
CA TRP A 145 21.71 -16.27 7.69
C TRP A 145 22.22 -16.25 6.25
N ASP A 146 23.53 -16.39 6.05
CA ASP A 146 24.15 -16.35 4.72
C ASP A 146 23.65 -17.49 3.83
N ASP A 147 23.49 -18.68 4.39
CA ASP A 147 22.93 -19.82 3.67
C ASP A 147 21.45 -19.61 3.35
N ALA A 148 20.64 -19.12 4.30
CA ALA A 148 19.23 -18.80 4.05
C ALA A 148 19.06 -17.71 2.99
N LYS A 149 19.92 -16.69 3.03
CA LYS A 149 19.95 -15.60 2.04
C LYS A 149 20.31 -16.15 0.67
N TYR A 150 21.37 -16.92 0.57
CA TYR A 150 21.81 -17.51 -0.68
C TYR A 150 20.75 -18.43 -1.30
N MET A 151 20.04 -19.21 -0.48
CA MET A 151 18.89 -20.01 -0.92
C MET A 151 17.78 -19.13 -1.51
N THR A 152 17.42 -18.06 -0.81
CA THR A 152 16.35 -17.15 -1.22
C THR A 152 16.72 -16.43 -2.52
N GLU A 153 17.97 -16.02 -2.71
CA GLU A 153 18.41 -15.35 -3.93
C GLU A 153 18.59 -16.29 -5.12
N SER A 154 18.98 -17.55 -4.88
CA SER A 154 19.42 -18.48 -5.93
C SER A 154 18.34 -19.47 -6.39
N MET A 155 17.32 -19.74 -5.57
CA MET A 155 16.28 -20.73 -5.87
C MET A 155 15.00 -20.06 -6.33
N SER A 156 14.23 -20.76 -7.19
CA SER A 156 12.90 -20.33 -7.60
C SER A 156 11.84 -21.20 -6.94
N PHE A 157 11.13 -20.62 -5.96
CA PHE A 157 10.06 -21.29 -5.21
C PHE A 157 9.01 -20.27 -4.77
N VAL A 158 7.88 -20.76 -4.25
CA VAL A 158 6.88 -19.92 -3.59
C VAL A 158 6.36 -20.68 -2.37
N LEU A 159 6.32 -20.01 -1.23
CA LEU A 159 5.75 -20.51 0.02
C LEU A 159 4.24 -20.30 0.01
N GLU A 160 3.49 -21.38 0.24
CA GLU A 160 2.03 -21.30 0.37
C GLU A 160 1.63 -20.59 1.67
N ASP A 161 2.33 -20.90 2.77
CA ASP A 161 2.11 -20.32 4.10
C ASP A 161 3.45 -19.84 4.67
N VAL A 162 3.60 -18.52 4.86
CA VAL A 162 4.84 -17.94 5.41
C VAL A 162 4.98 -18.22 6.91
N SER A 163 3.88 -18.48 7.63
CA SER A 163 3.89 -18.65 9.09
C SER A 163 4.59 -19.93 9.56
N VAL A 164 4.83 -20.88 8.64
CA VAL A 164 5.60 -22.08 8.93
C VAL A 164 7.10 -21.81 9.05
N ILE A 165 7.57 -20.64 8.59
CA ILE A 165 8.97 -20.23 8.65
C ILE A 165 9.25 -19.46 9.94
N LEU A 166 10.33 -19.80 10.61
CA LEU A 166 10.84 -19.01 11.73
C LEU A 166 11.56 -17.78 11.16
N ASN A 167 11.06 -16.60 11.51
CA ASN A 167 11.64 -15.34 11.05
C ASN A 167 13.00 -15.10 11.70
N LYS A 168 14.07 -15.51 11.02
CA LYS A 168 15.45 -15.28 11.47
C LYS A 168 15.82 -13.81 11.24
N GLU A 169 16.42 -13.19 12.23
CA GLU A 169 17.00 -11.85 12.11
C GLU A 169 18.43 -11.93 11.60
N ASN A 170 18.81 -10.96 10.77
CA ASN A 170 20.20 -10.73 10.43
C ASN A 170 20.89 -10.03 11.61
N THR A 171 21.88 -10.69 12.20
CA THR A 171 22.64 -10.12 13.32
C THR A 171 23.59 -9.02 12.90
N GLU A 172 23.88 -8.88 11.61
CA GLU A 172 24.66 -7.78 11.07
C GLU A 172 23.76 -6.57 10.84
N THR A 173 24.14 -5.40 11.39
CA THR A 173 23.42 -4.16 11.12
C THR A 173 23.51 -3.79 9.65
N THR A 174 22.40 -3.87 8.94
CA THR A 174 22.27 -3.44 7.54
C THR A 174 21.32 -2.24 7.45
N GLU A 175 21.67 -1.26 6.60
CA GLU A 175 20.75 -0.16 6.27
C GLU A 175 19.67 -0.58 5.24
N ILE A 176 19.75 -1.81 4.74
CA ILE A 176 18.87 -2.34 3.69
C ILE A 176 17.68 -3.03 4.36
N SER A 177 16.50 -2.44 4.23
CA SER A 177 15.27 -2.89 4.93
C SER A 177 14.93 -4.36 4.69
N TYR A 178 15.12 -4.85 3.46
CA TYR A 178 14.81 -6.25 3.14
C TYR A 178 15.85 -7.27 3.63
N ASP A 179 17.05 -6.83 4.05
CA ASP A 179 18.13 -7.70 4.52
C ASP A 179 18.17 -7.82 6.06
N GLN A 180 17.13 -7.34 6.74
CA GLN A 180 17.04 -7.31 8.21
C GLN A 180 16.50 -8.63 8.78
N ASN A 181 15.57 -9.28 8.09
CA ASN A 181 14.97 -10.53 8.53
C ASN A 181 14.45 -11.35 7.35
N LEU A 182 14.25 -12.64 7.60
CA LEU A 182 13.96 -13.62 6.56
C LEU A 182 12.62 -13.34 5.87
N TYR A 183 11.62 -12.86 6.61
CA TYR A 183 10.33 -12.50 6.01
C TYR A 183 10.46 -11.35 5.03
N SER A 184 11.23 -10.31 5.37
CA SER A 184 11.50 -9.20 4.46
C SER A 184 12.23 -9.67 3.19
N LEU A 185 13.19 -10.59 3.33
CA LEU A 185 13.93 -11.15 2.20
C LEU A 185 13.01 -11.99 1.28
N LEU A 186 12.19 -12.86 1.86
CA LEU A 186 11.21 -13.67 1.14
C LEU A 186 10.17 -12.80 0.41
N ALA A 187 9.73 -11.71 1.04
CA ALA A 187 8.82 -10.74 0.42
C ALA A 187 9.50 -10.00 -0.75
N HIS A 188 10.73 -9.52 -0.55
CA HIS A 188 11.48 -8.81 -1.58
C HIS A 188 11.69 -9.64 -2.86
N HIS A 189 12.03 -10.92 -2.70
CA HIS A 189 12.22 -11.85 -3.81
C HIS A 189 10.91 -12.51 -4.30
N ASN A 190 9.76 -12.08 -3.77
CA ASN A 190 8.42 -12.56 -4.14
C ASN A 190 8.23 -14.08 -3.97
N HIS A 191 8.80 -14.65 -2.91
CA HIS A 191 8.65 -16.05 -2.55
C HIS A 191 7.43 -16.33 -1.67
N ILE A 192 6.57 -15.35 -1.41
CA ILE A 192 5.38 -15.51 -0.57
C ILE A 192 4.14 -15.53 -1.47
N THR A 193 3.30 -16.57 -1.34
CA THR A 193 2.05 -16.66 -2.09
C THR A 193 1.14 -15.48 -1.74
N PRO A 194 0.57 -14.77 -2.73
CA PRO A 194 -0.32 -13.65 -2.49
C PRO A 194 -1.71 -14.14 -2.06
N CYS A 195 -1.85 -14.39 -0.77
CA CYS A 195 -3.12 -14.70 -0.12
C CYS A 195 -3.25 -13.89 1.16
N TRP A 196 -4.49 -13.64 1.59
CA TRP A 196 -4.72 -12.84 2.79
C TRP A 196 -4.20 -13.48 4.07
N ASN A 197 -4.11 -14.81 4.15
CA ASN A 197 -3.48 -15.46 5.30
C ASN A 197 -2.01 -15.02 5.44
N ASN A 198 -1.26 -14.97 4.33
CA ASN A 198 0.12 -14.48 4.35
C ASN A 198 0.20 -12.97 4.63
N VAL A 199 -0.71 -12.17 4.09
CA VAL A 199 -0.81 -10.74 4.44
C VAL A 199 -0.99 -10.58 5.96
N ILE A 200 -1.92 -11.33 6.55
CA ILE A 200 -2.21 -11.31 7.99
C ILE A 200 -1.01 -11.79 8.81
N SER A 201 -0.33 -12.85 8.37
CA SER A 201 0.90 -13.36 9.00
C SER A 201 2.01 -12.31 9.01
N LEU A 202 2.19 -11.57 7.91
CA LEU A 202 3.15 -10.45 7.82
C LEU A 202 2.76 -9.21 8.64
N LEU A 203 1.50 -9.11 9.07
CA LEU A 203 1.00 -8.08 9.99
C LEU A 203 1.09 -8.50 11.46
N SER A 204 1.57 -9.71 11.78
CA SER A 204 1.78 -10.13 13.16
C SER A 204 2.93 -9.36 13.81
N GLU A 205 2.93 -9.28 15.15
CA GLU A 205 4.02 -8.67 15.92
C GLU A 205 5.36 -9.40 15.65
N ASP A 206 5.34 -10.72 15.54
CA ASP A 206 6.53 -11.56 15.34
C ASP A 206 7.11 -11.44 13.92
N ALA A 207 6.37 -10.84 12.97
CA ALA A 207 6.83 -10.73 11.59
C ALA A 207 7.95 -9.69 11.41
N SER A 208 8.03 -8.66 12.26
CA SER A 208 9.05 -7.59 12.23
C SER A 208 9.40 -7.01 10.84
N ILE A 209 8.53 -7.17 9.83
CA ILE A 209 8.79 -6.73 8.46
C ILE A 209 8.70 -5.21 8.36
N ALA A 210 9.64 -4.59 7.65
CA ALA A 210 9.62 -3.16 7.43
C ALA A 210 8.42 -2.74 6.56
N GLY A 211 7.83 -1.57 6.84
CA GLY A 211 6.59 -1.12 6.18
C GLY A 211 6.77 -0.86 4.67
N ASP A 212 7.95 -0.38 4.27
CA ASP A 212 8.35 -0.21 2.87
C ASP A 212 8.39 -1.56 2.13
N THR A 213 9.08 -2.57 2.67
CA THR A 213 9.15 -3.91 2.07
C THR A 213 7.76 -4.56 1.97
N PHE A 214 6.94 -4.41 3.01
CA PHE A 214 5.56 -4.90 3.00
C PHE A 214 4.72 -4.23 1.89
N CYS A 215 4.83 -2.90 1.75
CA CYS A 215 4.16 -2.15 0.70
C CYS A 215 4.64 -2.52 -0.70
N GLU A 216 5.95 -2.68 -0.91
CA GLU A 216 6.52 -3.09 -2.19
C GLU A 216 5.97 -4.43 -2.65
N TRP A 217 5.98 -5.43 -1.76
CA TRP A 217 5.42 -6.74 -2.07
C TRP A 217 3.91 -6.67 -2.37
N LEU A 218 3.14 -5.91 -1.59
CA LEU A 218 1.71 -5.72 -1.85
C LEU A 218 1.45 -5.00 -3.18
N ASN A 219 2.24 -4.00 -3.54
CA ASN A 219 2.10 -3.26 -4.78
C ASN A 219 2.30 -4.13 -6.02
N ILE A 220 3.18 -5.13 -5.93
CA ILE A 220 3.40 -6.10 -7.01
C ILE A 220 2.22 -7.09 -7.08
N ASN A 221 1.70 -7.51 -5.93
CA ASN A 221 0.85 -8.70 -5.85
C ASN A 221 -0.64 -8.43 -5.60
N TYR A 222 -1.08 -7.19 -5.36
CA TYR A 222 -2.46 -6.89 -4.96
C TYR A 222 -3.53 -7.46 -5.91
N SER A 223 -3.22 -7.53 -7.21
CA SER A 223 -4.14 -8.01 -8.24
C SER A 223 -4.40 -9.52 -8.19
N LEU A 224 -3.53 -10.27 -7.49
CA LEU A 224 -3.64 -11.71 -7.28
C LEU A 224 -4.39 -12.07 -6.00
N LEU A 225 -4.58 -11.10 -5.09
CA LEU A 225 -5.30 -11.32 -3.84
C LEU A 225 -6.79 -11.58 -4.13
N PRO A 226 -7.43 -12.56 -3.45
CA PRO A 226 -8.83 -12.87 -3.68
C PRO A 226 -9.75 -11.77 -3.13
N ASN A 227 -10.94 -11.63 -3.71
CA ASN A 227 -11.95 -10.68 -3.25
C ASN A 227 -12.74 -11.23 -2.04
N ASP A 228 -12.03 -11.51 -0.95
CA ASP A 228 -12.59 -12.04 0.29
C ASP A 228 -12.62 -10.97 1.39
N SER A 229 -13.54 -11.13 2.34
CA SER A 229 -13.57 -10.29 3.54
C SER A 229 -13.10 -11.07 4.74
N LEU A 230 -12.16 -10.48 5.49
CA LEU A 230 -11.50 -11.15 6.61
C LEU A 230 -11.49 -10.26 7.86
N PRO A 231 -11.62 -10.86 9.05
CA PRO A 231 -11.42 -10.15 10.31
C PRO A 231 -9.92 -9.92 10.56
N LEU A 232 -9.62 -8.86 11.30
CA LEU A 232 -8.29 -8.60 11.86
C LEU A 232 -8.38 -8.59 13.39
N THR A 233 -7.31 -9.02 14.06
CA THR A 233 -7.13 -8.72 15.49
C THR A 233 -6.70 -7.26 15.67
N ASP A 234 -6.80 -6.74 16.90
CA ASP A 234 -6.37 -5.37 17.22
C ASP A 234 -4.90 -5.13 16.85
N VAL A 235 -4.02 -6.10 17.15
CA VAL A 235 -2.59 -6.06 16.82
C VAL A 235 -2.38 -5.96 15.30
N GLN A 236 -3.04 -6.83 14.54
CA GLN A 236 -2.90 -6.85 13.07
C GLN A 236 -3.46 -5.58 12.44
N PHE A 237 -4.54 -5.05 12.99
CA PHE A 237 -5.12 -3.79 12.56
C PHE A 237 -4.16 -2.62 12.82
N SER A 238 -3.56 -2.53 14.02
CA SER A 238 -2.54 -1.52 14.31
C SER A 238 -1.33 -1.63 13.37
N GLN A 239 -0.84 -2.84 13.10
CA GLN A 239 0.24 -3.05 12.14
C GLN A 239 -0.16 -2.69 10.71
N LEU A 240 -1.40 -2.96 10.29
CA LEU A 240 -1.91 -2.56 8.97
C LEU A 240 -1.92 -1.05 8.81
N LEU A 241 -2.34 -0.33 9.86
CA LEU A 241 -2.32 1.13 9.86
C LEU A 241 -0.91 1.65 9.65
N ILE A 242 0.06 1.15 10.44
CA ILE A 242 1.45 1.60 10.43
C ILE A 242 2.18 1.21 9.13
N LYS A 243 2.07 -0.05 8.71
CA LYS A 243 2.87 -0.58 7.60
C LYS A 243 2.33 -0.22 6.23
N ALA A 244 1.02 -0.02 6.09
CA ALA A 244 0.39 0.21 4.78
C ALA A 244 -0.41 1.50 4.71
N VAL A 245 -1.39 1.72 5.62
CA VAL A 245 -2.36 2.81 5.47
C VAL A 245 -1.69 4.19 5.54
N THR A 246 -0.75 4.36 6.47
CA THR A 246 0.03 5.60 6.62
C THR A 246 1.32 5.59 5.80
N SER A 247 1.64 4.49 5.11
CA SER A 247 2.86 4.40 4.31
C SER A 247 2.74 5.21 3.03
N PRO A 248 3.71 6.07 2.70
CA PRO A 248 3.76 6.75 1.41
C PRO A 248 4.17 5.81 0.26
N HIS A 249 4.66 4.60 0.57
CA HIS A 249 5.10 3.61 -0.42
C HIS A 249 3.97 2.75 -0.97
N ILE A 250 2.79 2.74 -0.34
CA ILE A 250 1.65 1.97 -0.86
C ILE A 250 1.10 2.63 -2.13
N SER A 251 0.83 1.82 -3.15
CA SER A 251 0.12 2.27 -4.35
C SER A 251 -1.36 2.46 -4.04
N LYS A 252 -2.00 3.34 -4.81
CA LYS A 252 -3.44 3.59 -4.71
C LYS A 252 -4.25 2.30 -4.90
N GLU A 253 -3.87 1.48 -5.88
CA GLU A 253 -4.57 0.24 -6.24
C GLU A 253 -4.44 -0.81 -5.13
N ALA A 254 -3.25 -0.97 -4.55
CA ALA A 254 -3.05 -1.87 -3.42
C ALA A 254 -3.82 -1.41 -2.17
N LEU A 255 -3.82 -0.10 -1.87
CA LEU A 255 -4.62 0.44 -0.77
C LEU A 255 -6.12 0.21 -0.99
N ILE A 256 -6.62 0.36 -2.23
CA ILE A 256 -8.00 0.02 -2.56
C ILE A 256 -8.29 -1.47 -2.28
N ALA A 257 -7.40 -2.38 -2.69
CA ALA A 257 -7.56 -3.81 -2.43
C ALA A 257 -7.66 -4.11 -0.91
N ILE A 258 -6.79 -3.49 -0.10
CA ILE A 258 -6.86 -3.57 1.37
C ILE A 258 -8.23 -3.09 1.88
N THR A 259 -8.70 -1.92 1.41
CA THR A 259 -9.97 -1.36 1.89
C THR A 259 -11.20 -2.19 1.53
N MET A 260 -11.13 -2.94 0.43
CA MET A 260 -12.19 -3.84 0.01
C MET A 260 -12.23 -5.12 0.85
N ALA A 261 -11.05 -5.65 1.21
CA ALA A 261 -10.94 -6.87 2.00
C ALA A 261 -11.33 -6.66 3.46
N PHE A 262 -10.78 -5.64 4.11
CA PHE A 262 -11.07 -5.35 5.51
C PHE A 262 -12.16 -4.29 5.60
N ARG A 263 -13.37 -4.69 6.00
CA ARG A 263 -14.54 -3.79 6.10
C ARG A 263 -14.48 -2.95 7.37
N ILE A 264 -13.53 -2.01 7.41
CA ILE A 264 -13.24 -1.16 8.56
C ILE A 264 -13.77 0.25 8.31
N THR A 265 -14.20 0.92 9.38
CA THR A 265 -14.52 2.34 9.36
C THR A 265 -13.81 3.03 10.51
N LEU A 266 -12.84 3.87 10.14
CA LEU A 266 -12.04 4.69 11.03
C LEU A 266 -12.83 5.92 11.44
N ILE A 267 -12.96 6.12 12.75
CA ILE A 267 -13.59 7.30 13.35
C ILE A 267 -12.56 8.38 13.76
N ASN A 268 -11.27 8.07 13.59
CA ASN A 268 -10.15 8.99 13.80
C ASN A 268 -9.17 8.88 12.63
N VAL A 269 -8.45 9.94 12.35
CA VAL A 269 -7.39 10.01 11.34
C VAL A 269 -6.11 9.39 11.92
N PRO A 270 -5.53 8.36 11.29
CA PRO A 270 -4.23 7.82 11.69
C PRO A 270 -3.13 8.88 11.66
N GLU A 271 -2.19 8.82 12.61
CA GLU A 271 -1.03 9.70 12.63
C GLU A 271 -0.18 9.53 11.35
N ASN A 272 0.36 10.64 10.84
CA ASN A 272 1.19 10.68 9.64
C ASN A 272 0.51 10.18 8.35
N LEU A 273 -0.82 10.19 8.28
CA LEU A 273 -1.56 9.77 7.08
C LEU A 273 -1.26 10.69 5.88
N PRO A 274 -0.72 10.17 4.76
CA PRO A 274 -0.49 10.98 3.56
C PRO A 274 -1.81 11.43 2.89
N LEU A 275 -1.82 12.63 2.30
CA LEU A 275 -2.97 13.21 1.60
C LEU A 275 -3.59 12.25 0.57
N ASN A 276 -2.76 11.62 -0.27
CA ASN A 276 -3.23 10.70 -1.31
C ASN A 276 -3.92 9.45 -0.71
N ASN A 277 -3.41 8.95 0.40
CA ASN A 277 -4.00 7.80 1.10
C ASN A 277 -5.33 8.21 1.74
N ALA A 278 -5.40 9.38 2.39
CA ALA A 278 -6.64 9.93 2.93
C ALA A 278 -7.73 10.04 1.85
N ALA A 279 -7.39 10.48 0.64
CA ALA A 279 -8.33 10.54 -0.48
C ALA A 279 -8.90 9.17 -0.86
N VAL A 280 -8.06 8.13 -0.85
CA VAL A 280 -8.50 6.75 -1.06
C VAL A 280 -9.44 6.30 0.05
N LEU A 281 -9.07 6.53 1.31
CA LEU A 281 -9.87 6.11 2.46
C LEU A 281 -11.26 6.76 2.49
N ILE A 282 -11.36 8.06 2.15
CA ILE A 282 -12.67 8.74 2.04
C ILE A 282 -13.49 8.11 0.91
N LYS A 283 -12.88 7.93 -0.27
CA LYS A 283 -13.57 7.36 -1.44
C LYS A 283 -14.08 5.94 -1.16
N GLN A 284 -13.31 5.14 -0.43
CA GLN A 284 -13.64 3.76 -0.05
C GLN A 284 -14.47 3.66 1.22
N LYS A 285 -14.92 4.80 1.79
CA LYS A 285 -15.73 4.88 3.03
C LYS A 285 -15.05 4.27 4.26
N TRP A 286 -13.72 4.21 4.23
CA TRP A 286 -12.89 3.81 5.36
C TRP A 286 -12.72 4.93 6.37
N LEU A 287 -12.59 6.19 5.95
CA LEU A 287 -12.66 7.33 6.87
C LEU A 287 -14.11 7.77 7.05
N ALA A 288 -14.58 7.76 8.30
CA ALA A 288 -15.94 8.19 8.62
C ALA A 288 -16.09 9.70 8.39
N PRO A 289 -17.15 10.15 7.69
CA PRO A 289 -17.41 11.58 7.54
C PRO A 289 -18.07 12.13 8.81
N THR A 290 -17.26 12.37 9.84
CA THR A 290 -17.63 12.98 11.13
C THR A 290 -16.94 14.33 11.31
N SER A 291 -17.45 15.17 12.21
CA SER A 291 -16.82 16.45 12.57
C SER A 291 -15.40 16.23 13.11
N THR A 292 -15.21 15.21 13.96
CA THR A 292 -13.89 14.81 14.48
C THR A 292 -12.89 14.47 13.37
N VAL A 293 -13.30 13.67 12.37
CA VAL A 293 -12.41 13.31 11.25
C VAL A 293 -12.14 14.52 10.36
N PHE A 294 -13.13 15.40 10.14
CA PHE A 294 -12.95 16.64 9.40
C PHE A 294 -11.87 17.53 10.06
N GLU A 295 -12.01 17.77 11.37
CA GLU A 295 -11.07 18.57 12.15
C GLU A 295 -9.67 17.96 12.17
N GLN A 296 -9.57 16.64 12.42
CA GLN A 296 -8.28 15.95 12.43
C GLN A 296 -7.59 15.96 11.06
N LEU A 297 -8.33 15.82 9.95
CA LEU A 297 -7.76 15.93 8.61
C LEU A 297 -7.25 17.35 8.34
N TYR A 298 -8.01 18.36 8.74
CA TYR A 298 -7.59 19.76 8.60
C TYR A 298 -6.27 20.00 9.34
N GLN A 299 -6.19 19.57 10.61
CA GLN A 299 -5.00 19.75 11.44
C GLN A 299 -3.80 18.94 10.92
N ALA A 300 -4.00 17.67 10.55
CA ALA A 300 -2.91 16.79 10.12
C ALA A 300 -2.32 17.16 8.75
N LEU A 301 -3.11 17.80 7.88
CA LEU A 301 -2.74 18.07 6.48
C LEU A 301 -2.79 19.56 6.13
N TYR A 302 -2.74 20.44 7.13
CA TYR A 302 -2.85 21.90 6.95
C TYR A 302 -1.84 22.44 5.92
N GLU A 303 -0.62 21.90 5.91
CA GLU A 303 0.46 22.32 5.00
C GLU A 303 0.18 21.98 3.51
N GLU A 304 -0.80 21.13 3.20
CA GLU A 304 -1.15 20.74 1.83
C GLU A 304 -1.97 21.81 1.06
N GLY A 305 -2.43 22.87 1.74
CA GLY A 305 -3.12 24.00 1.13
C GLY A 305 -4.37 23.61 0.32
N ASP A 306 -4.51 24.13 -0.91
CA ASP A 306 -5.71 23.93 -1.77
C ASP A 306 -6.09 22.45 -2.00
N LYS A 307 -5.12 21.53 -1.93
CA LYS A 307 -5.40 20.10 -2.07
C LYS A 307 -6.21 19.57 -0.88
N LEU A 308 -5.98 20.07 0.32
CA LEU A 308 -6.76 19.74 1.51
C LEU A 308 -8.21 20.20 1.34
N THR A 309 -8.44 21.41 0.81
CA THR A 309 -9.81 21.92 0.56
C THR A 309 -10.62 20.96 -0.32
N SER A 310 -10.00 20.40 -1.36
CA SER A 310 -10.64 19.41 -2.24
C SER A 310 -10.95 18.10 -1.51
N LEU A 311 -10.06 17.66 -0.61
CA LEU A 311 -10.23 16.46 0.20
C LEU A 311 -11.37 16.62 1.22
N LEU A 312 -11.39 17.73 1.96
CA LEU A 312 -12.42 18.07 2.93
C LEU A 312 -13.79 18.19 2.26
N TYR A 313 -13.85 18.81 1.08
CA TYR A 313 -15.08 18.84 0.28
C TYR A 313 -15.58 17.43 -0.09
N ALA A 314 -14.67 16.51 -0.46
CA ALA A 314 -15.04 15.12 -0.74
C ALA A 314 -15.60 14.41 0.51
N LEU A 315 -15.06 14.68 1.71
CA LEU A 315 -15.60 14.18 2.97
C LEU A 315 -17.02 14.69 3.23
N ILE A 316 -17.26 15.99 3.04
CA ILE A 316 -18.59 16.61 3.18
C ILE A 316 -19.58 15.98 2.19
N CYS A 317 -19.17 15.78 0.94
CA CYS A 317 -20.01 15.14 -0.07
C CYS A 317 -20.38 13.69 0.30
N ALA A 318 -19.51 12.98 1.03
CA ALA A 318 -19.82 11.63 1.50
C ALA A 318 -20.93 11.62 2.56
N ARG A 319 -21.07 12.70 3.35
CA ARG A 319 -22.20 12.89 4.29
C ARG A 319 -22.51 14.38 4.47
N PRO A 320 -23.41 14.95 3.63
CA PRO A 320 -23.76 16.38 3.69
C PRO A 320 -24.36 16.83 5.03
N VAL A 321 -24.88 15.90 5.85
CA VAL A 321 -25.38 16.15 7.21
C VAL A 321 -24.32 16.75 8.14
N LEU A 322 -23.02 16.66 7.80
CA LEU A 322 -21.98 17.41 8.51
C LEU A 322 -22.27 18.92 8.57
N LEU A 323 -22.96 19.45 7.57
CA LEU A 323 -23.36 20.85 7.48
C LEU A 323 -24.60 21.18 8.33
N SER A 324 -25.26 20.22 9.00
CA SER A 324 -26.51 20.53 9.71
C SER A 324 -26.31 21.30 11.03
N ASP A 325 -25.17 21.12 11.70
CA ASP A 325 -24.87 21.76 13.00
C ASP A 325 -23.41 22.26 13.13
N ASN A 326 -22.60 22.12 12.08
CA ASN A 326 -21.15 22.41 12.14
C ASN A 326 -20.72 23.47 11.12
N TYR A 327 -21.56 24.48 10.86
CA TYR A 327 -21.21 25.56 9.92
C TYR A 327 -19.91 26.25 10.32
N GLU A 328 -19.72 26.56 11.61
CA GLU A 328 -18.50 27.20 12.10
C GLU A 328 -17.26 26.34 11.78
N LEU A 329 -17.29 25.07 12.18
CA LEU A 329 -16.18 24.14 11.96
C LEU A 329 -15.83 23.96 10.48
N VAL A 330 -16.84 23.96 9.60
CA VAL A 330 -16.65 23.63 8.18
C VAL A 330 -16.33 24.85 7.34
N LEU A 331 -16.91 26.00 7.66
CA LEU A 331 -16.81 27.23 6.86
C LEU A 331 -15.78 28.22 7.42
N PHE A 332 -15.24 27.97 8.62
CA PHE A 332 -14.21 28.79 9.24
C PHE A 332 -13.01 27.93 9.65
N SER A 333 -11.84 28.53 9.47
CA SER A 333 -10.53 27.95 9.67
C SER A 333 -9.72 28.97 10.47
N ASP A 334 -9.36 28.65 11.73
CA ASP A 334 -8.66 29.58 12.64
C ASP A 334 -9.32 30.97 12.75
N ASP A 335 -10.65 30.96 12.95
CA ASP A 335 -11.53 32.14 12.99
C ASP A 335 -11.57 32.97 11.68
N GLN A 336 -10.99 32.48 10.59
CA GLN A 336 -11.07 33.08 9.26
C GLN A 336 -12.09 32.36 8.39
N PHE A 337 -12.87 33.11 7.62
CA PHE A 337 -13.83 32.53 6.68
C PHE A 337 -13.12 31.77 5.55
N ASP A 338 -13.37 30.48 5.43
CA ASP A 338 -12.84 29.64 4.35
C ASP A 338 -13.69 29.81 3.09
N LEU A 339 -13.31 30.79 2.29
CA LEU A 339 -13.95 31.07 1.00
C LEU A 339 -13.80 29.88 0.04
N GLY A 340 -12.69 29.13 0.09
CA GLY A 340 -12.40 28.05 -0.84
C GLY A 340 -13.40 26.91 -0.71
N ILE A 341 -13.54 26.36 0.50
CA ILE A 341 -14.46 25.25 0.75
C ILE A 341 -15.92 25.68 0.59
N THR A 342 -16.26 26.91 1.03
CA THR A 342 -17.63 27.44 0.91
C THR A 342 -18.03 27.58 -0.55
N ARG A 343 -17.11 28.05 -1.41
CA ARG A 343 -17.36 28.09 -2.87
C ARG A 343 -17.58 26.70 -3.45
N LEU A 344 -16.80 25.69 -3.06
CA LEU A 344 -17.01 24.32 -3.55
C LEU A 344 -18.39 23.77 -3.13
N ILE A 345 -18.81 24.03 -1.90
CA ILE A 345 -20.12 23.62 -1.38
C ILE A 345 -21.25 24.27 -2.18
N LEU A 346 -21.24 25.59 -2.32
CA LEU A 346 -22.36 26.34 -2.89
C LEU A 346 -22.46 26.24 -4.42
N ASN A 347 -21.32 26.03 -5.10
CA ASN A 347 -21.28 25.89 -6.56
C ASN A 347 -21.33 24.44 -7.05
N GLY A 348 -21.17 23.47 -6.15
CA GLY A 348 -21.28 22.06 -6.48
C GLY A 348 -22.71 21.57 -6.71
N ASP A 349 -22.80 20.36 -7.26
CA ASP A 349 -24.04 19.63 -7.55
C ASP A 349 -24.32 18.50 -6.55
N LYS A 350 -23.36 18.18 -5.68
CA LYS A 350 -23.46 17.08 -4.69
C LYS A 350 -24.18 17.46 -3.40
N ILE A 351 -24.34 18.75 -3.12
CA ILE A 351 -25.00 19.25 -1.92
C ILE A 351 -26.39 19.75 -2.32
N ALA A 352 -27.41 19.30 -1.57
CA ALA A 352 -28.79 19.69 -1.82
C ALA A 352 -28.98 21.20 -1.69
N ASP A 353 -29.78 21.78 -2.58
CA ASP A 353 -30.02 23.22 -2.61
C ASP A 353 -30.54 23.74 -1.27
N GLU A 354 -31.38 22.98 -0.56
CA GLU A 354 -31.95 23.37 0.73
C GLU A 354 -30.84 23.60 1.77
N VAL A 355 -29.80 22.76 1.76
CA VAL A 355 -28.62 22.91 2.64
C VAL A 355 -27.81 24.14 2.23
N CYS A 356 -27.60 24.35 0.92
CA CYS A 356 -26.90 25.54 0.42
C CYS A 356 -27.64 26.84 0.79
N ILE A 357 -28.98 26.85 0.72
CA ILE A 357 -29.80 27.98 1.13
C ILE A 357 -29.69 28.21 2.65
N SER A 358 -29.71 27.16 3.46
CA SER A 358 -29.48 27.28 4.91
C SER A 358 -28.10 27.87 5.23
N ILE A 359 -27.04 27.46 4.51
CA ILE A 359 -25.70 28.05 4.64
C ILE A 359 -25.72 29.54 4.30
N LEU A 360 -26.32 29.92 3.17
CA LEU A 360 -26.39 31.32 2.75
C LEU A 360 -27.13 32.17 3.79
N ASN A 361 -28.25 31.68 4.32
CA ASN A 361 -29.01 32.37 5.35
C ASN A 361 -28.21 32.50 6.65
N TRP A 362 -27.53 31.44 7.08
CA TRP A 362 -26.71 31.46 8.27
C TRP A 362 -25.52 32.42 8.14
N LEU A 363 -24.84 32.45 6.98
CA LEU A 363 -23.76 33.41 6.70
C LEU A 363 -24.27 34.85 6.74
N TRP A 364 -25.45 35.11 6.16
CA TRP A 364 -26.09 36.43 6.17
C TRP A 364 -26.43 36.90 7.59
N GLU A 365 -26.96 36.01 8.43
CA GLU A 365 -27.28 36.32 9.83
C GLU A 365 -26.03 36.50 10.70
N LYS A 366 -24.93 35.80 10.39
CA LYS A 366 -23.66 35.91 11.12
C LYS A 366 -22.96 37.24 10.81
N ASP A 367 -22.77 37.55 9.54
CA ASP A 367 -22.19 38.81 9.07
C ASP A 367 -22.52 39.04 7.58
N GLU A 368 -23.35 40.05 7.30
CA GLU A 368 -23.73 40.44 5.94
C GLU A 368 -22.51 40.72 5.03
N ALA A 369 -21.38 41.14 5.61
CA ALA A 369 -20.16 41.44 4.87
C ALA A 369 -19.60 40.22 4.12
N LEU A 370 -19.76 39.02 4.67
CA LEU A 370 -19.31 37.75 4.08
C LEU A 370 -19.95 37.50 2.71
N LEU A 371 -21.18 37.97 2.51
CA LEU A 371 -21.91 37.89 1.23
C LEU A 371 -21.73 39.13 0.34
N SER A 372 -20.81 40.03 0.67
CA SER A 372 -20.59 41.29 -0.07
C SER A 372 -19.14 41.54 -0.54
N GLU A 373 -18.15 40.90 0.11
CA GLU A 373 -16.73 41.18 -0.10
C GLU A 373 -16.07 40.40 -1.25
N ALA A 374 -16.27 39.09 -1.33
CA ALA A 374 -15.60 38.21 -2.30
C ALA A 374 -16.59 37.31 -3.05
N PRO A 375 -16.34 36.98 -4.33
CA PRO A 375 -17.30 36.22 -5.14
C PRO A 375 -17.50 34.80 -4.59
N LEU A 376 -18.69 34.56 -4.02
CA LEU A 376 -19.05 33.29 -3.41
C LEU A 376 -19.77 32.33 -4.36
N LEU A 377 -20.64 32.89 -5.21
CA LEU A 377 -21.46 32.13 -6.15
C LEU A 377 -21.03 32.39 -7.59
N SER A 378 -21.09 31.34 -8.41
CA SER A 378 -21.14 31.45 -9.86
C SER A 378 -22.51 31.98 -10.30
N GLN A 379 -22.57 32.55 -11.51
CA GLN A 379 -23.83 33.02 -12.10
C GLN A 379 -24.90 31.90 -12.14
N GLN A 380 -24.50 30.66 -12.43
CA GLN A 380 -25.40 29.51 -12.47
C GLN A 380 -25.95 29.17 -11.09
N ALA A 381 -25.10 29.15 -10.06
CA ALA A 381 -25.53 28.90 -8.68
C ALA A 381 -26.47 30.01 -8.18
N LEU A 382 -26.20 31.28 -8.51
CA LEU A 382 -27.10 32.37 -8.13
C LEU A 382 -28.45 32.29 -8.84
N ILE A 383 -28.51 31.97 -10.14
CA ILE A 383 -29.79 31.74 -10.82
C ILE A 383 -30.58 30.65 -10.09
N ARG A 384 -29.94 29.52 -9.80
CA ARG A 384 -30.52 28.38 -9.07
C ARG A 384 -31.12 28.81 -7.73
N PHE A 385 -30.36 29.55 -6.92
CA PHE A 385 -30.75 29.89 -5.55
C PHE A 385 -31.68 31.12 -5.44
N SER A 386 -31.62 32.05 -6.39
CA SER A 386 -32.38 33.32 -6.34
C SER A 386 -33.90 33.14 -6.20
N THR A 387 -34.44 32.03 -6.71
CA THR A 387 -35.87 31.68 -6.59
C THR A 387 -36.26 31.15 -5.20
N LYS A 388 -35.29 30.65 -4.43
CA LYS A 388 -35.49 30.05 -3.10
C LYS A 388 -35.16 31.01 -1.95
N ILE A 389 -34.23 31.94 -2.17
CA ILE A 389 -33.92 33.00 -1.22
C ILE A 389 -35.13 33.94 -1.08
N THR A 390 -35.48 34.34 0.13
CA THR A 390 -36.62 35.25 0.38
C THR A 390 -36.19 36.68 0.65
N ASP A 391 -35.00 36.90 1.22
CA ASP A 391 -34.50 38.25 1.53
C ASP A 391 -33.91 38.90 0.27
N ASP A 392 -34.57 39.96 -0.21
CA ASP A 392 -34.11 40.73 -1.36
C ASP A 392 -32.77 41.43 -1.10
N ARG A 393 -32.44 41.79 0.15
CA ARG A 393 -31.12 42.38 0.46
C ARG A 393 -30.00 41.38 0.27
N GLN A 394 -30.22 40.15 0.70
CA GLN A 394 -29.29 39.04 0.49
C GLN A 394 -29.14 38.72 -1.00
N LYS A 395 -30.25 38.66 -1.77
CA LYS A 395 -30.19 38.51 -3.25
C LYS A 395 -29.40 39.64 -3.90
N GLN A 396 -29.61 40.87 -3.45
CA GLN A 396 -28.88 42.02 -3.96
C GLN A 396 -27.39 41.90 -3.69
N ALA A 397 -26.98 41.53 -2.47
CA ALA A 397 -25.57 41.35 -2.12
C ALA A 397 -24.90 40.30 -3.01
N LEU A 398 -25.55 39.13 -3.18
CA LEU A 398 -25.07 38.05 -4.05
C LEU A 398 -25.02 38.45 -5.54
N LEU A 399 -26.02 39.18 -6.04
CA LEU A 399 -26.01 39.71 -7.41
C LEU A 399 -24.87 40.71 -7.60
N MET A 400 -24.66 41.60 -6.64
CA MET A 400 -23.58 42.57 -6.65
C MET A 400 -22.20 41.89 -6.72
N GLN A 401 -22.00 40.79 -5.99
CA GLN A 401 -20.76 40.00 -6.09
C GLN A 401 -20.54 39.47 -7.52
N CYS A 402 -21.57 38.87 -8.12
CA CYS A 402 -21.47 38.32 -9.48
C CYS A 402 -21.19 39.42 -10.53
N LEU A 403 -21.81 40.59 -10.38
CA LEU A 403 -21.61 41.74 -11.27
C LEU A 403 -20.20 42.32 -11.18
N LYS A 404 -19.65 42.44 -9.97
CA LYS A 404 -18.28 42.95 -9.75
C LYS A 404 -17.22 42.05 -10.37
N ASN A 405 -17.46 40.74 -10.42
CA ASN A 405 -16.48 39.77 -10.88
C ASN A 405 -16.49 39.62 -12.42
N ASP A 406 -17.66 39.34 -13.01
CA ASP A 406 -17.76 38.92 -14.42
C ASP A 406 -18.67 39.81 -15.28
N GLY A 407 -19.20 40.91 -14.72
CA GLY A 407 -20.14 41.81 -15.42
C GLY A 407 -21.53 41.23 -15.67
N GLY A 408 -21.67 39.89 -15.79
CA GLY A 408 -22.94 39.19 -15.96
C GLY A 408 -23.58 39.40 -17.34
N SER A 409 -24.08 38.33 -17.97
CA SER A 409 -24.87 38.51 -19.21
C SER A 409 -26.21 39.19 -18.92
N HIS A 410 -26.77 39.92 -19.89
CA HIS A 410 -28.10 40.53 -19.75
C HIS A 410 -29.17 39.50 -19.37
N LYS A 411 -29.07 38.27 -19.90
CA LYS A 411 -29.95 37.15 -19.58
C LYS A 411 -29.85 36.75 -18.10
N PHE A 412 -28.63 36.58 -17.59
CA PHE A 412 -28.37 36.26 -16.18
C PHE A 412 -28.93 37.35 -15.26
N ILE A 413 -28.59 38.61 -15.51
CA ILE A 413 -29.01 39.74 -14.68
C ILE A 413 -30.53 39.82 -14.62
N ARG A 414 -31.18 39.72 -15.78
CA ARG A 414 -32.64 39.71 -15.89
C ARG A 414 -33.27 38.57 -15.09
N GLN A 415 -32.76 37.35 -15.23
CA GLN A 415 -33.29 36.17 -14.53
C GLN A 415 -33.25 36.36 -13.01
N VAL A 416 -32.13 36.84 -12.47
CA VAL A 416 -31.99 37.08 -11.03
C VAL A 416 -32.89 38.24 -10.57
N LEU A 417 -32.91 39.37 -11.28
CA LEU A 417 -33.76 40.53 -10.95
C LEU A 417 -35.26 40.20 -10.95
N MET A 418 -35.72 39.29 -11.81
CA MET A 418 -37.12 38.82 -11.84
C MET A 418 -37.54 38.07 -10.58
N THR A 419 -36.60 37.63 -9.74
CA THR A 419 -36.90 36.92 -8.49
C THR A 419 -37.08 37.83 -7.28
N PHE A 420 -36.81 39.13 -7.41
CA PHE A 420 -36.94 40.08 -6.29
C PHE A 420 -38.42 40.36 -5.99
N GLY A 421 -38.77 40.39 -4.71
CA GLY A 421 -40.14 40.64 -4.26
C GLY A 421 -40.51 42.12 -4.18
N HIS A 422 -39.54 42.98 -3.87
CA HIS A 422 -39.77 44.41 -3.67
C HIS A 422 -39.92 45.15 -5.01
N GLN A 423 -41.01 45.91 -5.13
CA GLN A 423 -41.42 46.58 -6.37
C GLN A 423 -40.35 47.50 -7.00
N ASP A 424 -39.47 48.08 -6.20
CA ASP A 424 -38.43 48.99 -6.71
C ASP A 424 -37.40 48.28 -7.60
N TYR A 425 -37.15 46.98 -7.39
CA TYR A 425 -36.24 46.22 -8.27
C TYR A 425 -36.83 46.00 -9.67
N ALA A 426 -38.16 45.95 -9.80
CA ALA A 426 -38.82 45.83 -11.10
C ALA A 426 -38.56 47.05 -12.01
N ALA A 427 -38.15 48.20 -11.45
CA ALA A 427 -37.77 49.36 -12.23
C ALA A 427 -36.56 49.10 -13.16
N PHE A 428 -35.64 48.21 -12.75
CA PHE A 428 -34.47 47.82 -13.54
C PHE A 428 -34.80 46.92 -14.74
N LEU A 429 -35.98 46.29 -14.75
CA LEU A 429 -36.44 45.42 -15.84
C LEU A 429 -37.18 46.19 -16.95
N THR A 430 -37.31 47.51 -16.85
CA THR A 430 -38.06 48.31 -17.84
C THR A 430 -37.27 48.44 -19.15
N GLU A 431 -37.90 48.08 -20.27
CA GLU A 431 -37.25 48.06 -21.60
C GLU A 431 -37.53 49.30 -22.46
N ARG A 432 -38.59 50.07 -22.16
CA ARG A 432 -39.08 51.12 -23.07
C ARG A 432 -39.03 52.54 -22.50
N ASN A 433 -39.22 52.68 -21.20
CA ASN A 433 -39.41 53.98 -20.55
C ASN A 433 -38.41 54.18 -19.41
N TYR A 434 -38.07 55.44 -19.13
CA TYR A 434 -37.32 55.75 -17.91
C TYR A 434 -38.17 55.46 -16.67
N ARG A 435 -37.51 55.10 -15.58
CA ARG A 435 -38.11 54.95 -14.26
C ARG A 435 -37.39 55.81 -13.24
N SER A 436 -38.09 56.17 -12.19
CA SER A 436 -37.52 56.89 -11.05
C SER A 436 -37.93 56.17 -9.78
N ILE A 437 -36.97 55.77 -8.96
CA ILE A 437 -37.19 55.07 -7.67
C ILE A 437 -36.62 55.89 -6.51
N PRO A 438 -37.11 55.71 -5.27
CA PRO A 438 -36.49 56.32 -4.09
C PRO A 438 -35.02 55.94 -3.98
N ARG A 439 -34.18 56.89 -3.56
CA ARG A 439 -32.76 56.62 -3.30
C ARG A 439 -32.58 55.95 -1.94
N SER A 440 -31.88 54.83 -1.95
CA SER A 440 -31.08 54.34 -0.82
C SER A 440 -29.66 54.08 -1.31
N ASP A 441 -28.68 54.02 -0.41
CA ASP A 441 -27.30 53.73 -0.80
C ASP A 441 -27.17 52.35 -1.46
N ALA A 442 -27.90 51.36 -0.93
CA ALA A 442 -27.98 50.02 -1.53
C ALA A 442 -28.53 50.06 -2.96
N MET A 443 -29.64 50.76 -3.20
CA MET A 443 -30.22 50.87 -4.55
C MET A 443 -29.34 51.65 -5.51
N TRP A 444 -28.66 52.68 -5.02
CA TRP A 444 -27.70 53.45 -5.81
C TRP A 444 -26.51 52.58 -6.23
N GLN A 445 -25.94 51.82 -5.31
CA GLN A 445 -24.84 50.90 -5.62
C GLN A 445 -25.24 49.84 -6.65
N LEU A 446 -26.43 49.23 -6.50
CA LEU A 446 -26.95 48.29 -7.49
C LEU A 446 -27.11 48.94 -8.86
N ALA A 447 -27.75 50.11 -8.93
CA ALA A 447 -27.93 50.84 -10.18
C ALA A 447 -26.60 51.18 -10.85
N VAL A 448 -25.58 51.58 -10.09
CA VAL A 448 -24.25 51.87 -10.62
C VAL A 448 -23.61 50.62 -11.21
N GLN A 449 -23.67 49.47 -10.53
CA GLN A 449 -23.10 48.23 -11.07
C GLN A 449 -23.86 47.70 -12.29
N LEU A 450 -25.19 47.80 -12.29
CA LEU A 450 -25.98 47.49 -13.48
C LEU A 450 -25.63 48.41 -14.66
N GLY A 451 -25.36 49.69 -14.39
CA GLY A 451 -24.85 50.63 -15.40
C GLY A 451 -23.47 50.25 -15.93
N ASN A 452 -22.56 49.85 -15.05
CA ASN A 452 -21.21 49.41 -15.43
C ASN A 452 -21.23 48.12 -16.26
N SER A 453 -22.16 47.20 -15.97
CA SER A 453 -22.38 45.97 -16.76
C SER A 453 -23.01 46.20 -18.13
N GLY A 454 -23.47 47.42 -18.43
CA GLY A 454 -24.21 47.73 -19.67
C GLY A 454 -25.69 47.30 -19.65
N PHE A 455 -26.19 46.71 -18.56
CA PHE A 455 -27.58 46.28 -18.44
C PHE A 455 -28.57 47.46 -18.49
N ILE A 456 -28.19 48.60 -17.90
CA ILE A 456 -28.89 49.88 -18.00
C ILE A 456 -27.92 50.97 -18.42
N ARG A 457 -28.45 52.14 -18.81
CA ARG A 457 -27.59 53.33 -18.93
C ARG A 457 -27.07 53.76 -17.54
N PRO A 458 -25.90 54.43 -17.47
CA PRO A 458 -25.38 54.96 -16.22
C PRO A 458 -26.46 55.74 -15.46
N PRO A 459 -26.75 55.36 -14.20
CA PRO A 459 -27.86 55.95 -13.46
C PRO A 459 -27.57 57.40 -13.10
N LYS A 460 -28.63 58.18 -12.87
CA LYS A 460 -28.52 59.60 -12.47
C LYS A 460 -29.31 59.87 -11.21
N LEU A 461 -28.78 60.74 -10.36
CA LEU A 461 -29.50 61.28 -9.22
C LEU A 461 -30.43 62.42 -9.67
N THR A 462 -31.62 62.48 -9.08
CA THR A 462 -32.66 63.46 -9.42
C THR A 462 -33.39 63.91 -8.16
N HIS A 463 -34.15 65.02 -8.25
CA HIS A 463 -34.95 65.58 -7.16
C HIS A 463 -34.13 65.80 -5.88
N ALA A 464 -33.11 66.68 -5.96
CA ALA A 464 -32.20 66.98 -4.85
C ALA A 464 -31.57 65.70 -4.26
N ASP A 465 -31.11 64.81 -5.13
CA ASP A 465 -30.46 63.54 -4.80
C ASP A 465 -31.30 62.54 -4.00
N THR A 466 -32.63 62.71 -3.95
CA THR A 466 -33.55 61.79 -3.24
C THR A 466 -34.08 60.65 -4.09
N ARG A 467 -33.88 60.69 -5.43
CA ARG A 467 -34.38 59.68 -6.37
C ARG A 467 -33.33 59.26 -7.39
N ILE A 468 -33.37 57.99 -7.77
CA ILE A 468 -32.51 57.40 -8.80
C ILE A 468 -33.30 57.31 -10.11
N ARG A 469 -32.77 57.88 -11.19
CA ARG A 469 -33.29 57.76 -12.55
C ARG A 469 -32.60 56.61 -13.27
N ILE A 470 -33.41 55.68 -13.76
CA ILE A 470 -33.00 54.46 -14.47
C ILE A 470 -33.51 54.55 -15.92
N GLU A 471 -32.65 54.24 -16.88
CA GLU A 471 -32.99 54.21 -18.31
C GLU A 471 -32.52 52.89 -18.95
N PRO A 472 -33.34 52.25 -19.80
CA PRO A 472 -32.94 51.06 -20.52
C PRO A 472 -31.73 51.33 -21.43
N PHE A 473 -30.87 50.32 -21.59
CA PHE A 473 -29.79 50.33 -22.57
C PHE A 473 -30.34 49.84 -23.93
N PHE A 474 -30.48 50.74 -24.90
CA PHE A 474 -31.21 50.50 -26.17
C PHE A 474 -30.55 49.54 -27.18
N ASN A 475 -29.46 48.84 -26.85
CA ASN A 475 -28.77 47.93 -27.78
C ASN A 475 -29.18 46.44 -27.64
N ALA A 476 -30.21 46.10 -26.87
CA ALA A 476 -30.63 44.70 -26.66
C ALA A 476 -31.45 44.08 -27.83
N GLU A 477 -31.45 44.67 -29.03
CA GLU A 477 -32.27 44.21 -30.17
C GLU A 477 -31.62 43.15 -31.07
N ASN A 478 -30.38 42.68 -30.83
CA ASN A 478 -29.71 41.75 -31.75
C ASN A 478 -29.24 40.40 -31.17
N GLU A 479 -29.64 40.00 -29.96
CA GLU A 479 -29.36 38.65 -29.44
C GLU A 479 -30.66 37.88 -29.18
N TYR A 480 -31.34 37.53 -30.28
CA TYR A 480 -32.27 36.40 -30.32
C TYR A 480 -31.74 35.43 -31.37
N ASP A 481 -31.01 34.41 -30.92
CA ASP A 481 -31.07 33.00 -31.32
C ASP A 481 -30.28 32.12 -30.34
#